data_AF-A0A2T4DCK2-F1
#
_entry.id   AF-A0A2T4DCK2-F1
#
_cell.length_a   1.000
_cell.length_b   1.000
_cell.length_c   1.000
_cell.angle_alpha   90.00
_cell.angle_beta   90.00
_cell.angle_gamma   90.00
#
_symmetry.space_group_name_H-M   'P 1'
#
loop_
_entity.id
_entity.type
_entity.pdbx_description
1 polymer ?
#
loop_
_entity_poly.entity_id
_entity_poly.type
_entity_poly.pdbx_seq_one_letter_code
_entity_poly.pdbx_strand_id
1 'polypeptide(L)' 'MFDRLFGGSYVQIIPNGFVTLDFGGRFTKNENPNIPVQQQRYSSFEFDQQINMNAVGKVGEKLAVTANFANNNSFDF' A
#
# COMPACT_ATOMS: atom_id res chain seq x y z
N MET A 1 -3.81 11.01 -36.32
CA MET A 1 -4.90 11.82 -35.74
C MET A 1 -4.61 12.21 -34.28
N PHE A 2 -4.09 11.29 -33.46
CA PHE A 2 -3.81 11.48 -32.02
C PHE A 2 -2.86 12.65 -31.68
N ASP A 3 -1.78 12.85 -32.47
CA ASP A 3 -0.82 13.95 -32.27
C ASP A 3 -1.46 15.35 -32.29
N ARG A 4 -2.49 15.59 -33.12
CA ARG A 4 -3.12 16.92 -33.23
C ARG A 4 -3.98 17.29 -32.02
N LEU A 5 -4.50 16.30 -31.31
CA LEU A 5 -5.36 16.52 -30.15
C LEU A 5 -4.53 16.72 -28.87
N PHE A 6 -3.37 16.08 -28.77
CA PHE A 6 -2.58 16.09 -27.54
C PHE A 6 -1.24 16.84 -27.63
N GLY A 7 -0.83 17.33 -28.81
CA GLY A 7 0.46 18.02 -28.95
C GLY A 7 1.66 17.07 -28.95
N GLY A 8 1.42 15.77 -29.14
CA GLY A 8 2.44 14.71 -29.19
C GLY A 8 1.85 13.35 -28.80
N SER A 9 2.57 12.28 -29.14
CA SER A 9 2.17 10.87 -28.93
C SER A 9 2.84 10.21 -27.73
N TYR A 10 3.56 10.99 -26.91
CA TYR A 10 4.28 10.49 -25.75
C TYR A 10 3.37 10.42 -24.51
N VAL A 11 3.63 9.41 -23.68
CA VAL A 11 3.04 9.26 -22.35
C VAL A 11 4.18 9.31 -21.35
N GLN A 12 4.15 10.30 -20.45
CA GLN A 12 5.12 10.44 -19.36
C GLN A 12 4.43 10.16 -18.04
N ILE A 13 4.95 9.23 -17.24
CA ILE A 13 4.42 8.91 -15.92
C ILE A 13 5.50 9.21 -14.89
N ILE A 14 5.15 10.03 -13.89
CA ILE A 14 6.04 10.39 -12.78
C ILE A 14 5.40 9.88 -11.48
N PRO A 15 5.80 8.68 -11.01
CA PRO A 15 5.37 8.17 -9.72
C PRO A 15 6.20 8.81 -8.59
N ASN A 16 5.56 9.03 -7.44
CA ASN A 16 6.16 9.49 -6.20
C ASN A 16 5.44 8.83 -5.03
N GLY A 17 6.11 8.72 -3.88
CA GLY A 17 5.52 8.15 -2.68
C GLY A 17 6.50 7.30 -1.89
N PHE A 18 5.95 6.58 -0.92
CA PHE A 18 6.68 5.65 -0.08
C PHE A 18 5.88 4.38 0.19
N VAL A 19 6.62 3.34 0.52
CA VAL A 19 6.10 2.07 1.01
C VAL A 19 6.90 1.72 2.25
N THR A 20 6.22 1.55 3.36
CA THR A 20 6.77 1.04 4.61
C THR A 20 6.16 -0.33 4.89
N LEU A 21 7.01 -1.27 5.28
CA LEU A 21 6.62 -2.63 5.64
C LEU A 21 7.27 -2.96 6.98
N ASP A 22 6.44 -3.17 7.98
CA ASP A 22 6.85 -3.61 9.31
C ASP A 22 6.33 -5.03 9.53
N PHE A 23 7.23 -5.93 9.92
CA PHE A 23 6.92 -7.32 10.16
C PHE A 23 7.59 -7.79 11.45
N GLY A 24 6.81 -8.48 12.28
CA GLY A 24 7.24 -8.94 13.60
C GLY A 24 6.64 -10.30 13.92
N GLY A 25 7.43 -11.12 14.64
CA GLY A 25 6.94 -12.35 15.24
C GLY A 25 6.88 -12.20 16.75
N ARG A 26 5.77 -12.60 17.38
CA ARG A 26 5.62 -12.59 18.83
C ARG A 26 5.33 -13.99 19.32
N PHE A 27 6.18 -14.50 20.19
CA PHE A 27 5.96 -15.76 20.91
C PHE A 27 5.65 -15.44 22.36
N THR A 28 4.46 -15.85 22.82
CA THR A 28 4.05 -15.64 24.20
C THR A 28 3.83 -16.98 24.88
N LYS A 29 4.37 -17.10 26.09
CA LYS A 29 4.15 -18.23 26.98
C LYS A 29 3.54 -17.71 28.27
N ASN A 30 2.34 -18.18 28.58
CA ASN A 30 1.65 -17.93 29.84
C ASN A 30 1.78 -19.16 30.72
N GLU A 31 2.38 -19.01 31.90
CA GLU A 31 2.63 -20.12 32.83
C GLU A 31 1.51 -20.29 33.87
N ASN A 32 0.38 -19.57 33.72
CA ASN A 32 -0.75 -19.69 34.61
C ASN A 32 -1.37 -21.11 34.49
N PRO A 33 -1.31 -21.93 35.55
CA PRO A 33 -1.81 -23.30 35.52
C PRO A 33 -3.34 -23.39 35.43
N ASN A 34 -4.05 -22.27 35.65
CA ASN A 34 -5.51 -22.20 35.49
C ASN A 34 -5.95 -22.06 34.03
N ILE A 35 -5.03 -21.83 33.09
CA ILE A 35 -5.30 -21.71 31.66
C ILE A 35 -4.97 -23.06 30.99
N PRO A 36 -5.80 -23.60 30.07
CA PRO A 36 -5.48 -24.82 29.34
C PRO A 36 -4.11 -24.76 28.63
N VAL A 37 -3.34 -25.86 28.66
CA VAL A 37 -1.96 -25.93 28.11
C VAL A 37 -1.86 -25.48 26.65
N GLN A 38 -2.92 -25.69 25.86
CA GLN A 38 -2.99 -25.28 24.46
C GLN A 38 -3.11 -23.76 24.29
N GLN A 39 -3.72 -23.06 25.26
CA GLN A 39 -3.83 -21.59 25.29
C GLN A 39 -2.67 -20.93 26.04
N GLN A 40 -1.86 -21.71 26.77
CA GLN A 40 -0.64 -21.23 27.45
C GLN A 40 0.47 -20.85 26.48
N ARG A 41 0.42 -21.28 25.21
CA ARG A 41 1.41 -20.92 24.19
C ARG A 41 0.70 -20.42 22.96
N TYR A 42 0.95 -19.17 22.60
CA TYR A 42 0.48 -18.63 21.33
C TYR A 42 1.61 -17.88 20.63
N SER A 43 1.62 -18.02 19.31
CA SER A 43 2.49 -17.26 18.43
C SER A 43 1.61 -16.38 17.55
N SER A 44 1.98 -15.12 17.38
CA SER A 44 1.33 -14.22 16.45
C SER A 44 2.34 -13.63 15.49
N PHE A 45 1.91 -13.48 14.24
CA PHE A 45 2.61 -12.70 13.24
C PHE A 45 1.95 -11.33 13.16
N GLU A 46 2.77 -10.30 13.22
CA GLU A 46 2.36 -8.90 13.16
C GLU A 46 2.88 -8.36 11.82
N PHE A 47 1.98 -7.84 10.99
CA PHE A 47 2.30 -7.31 9.67
C PHE A 47 1.55 -6.00 9.46
N ASP A 48 2.31 -4.91 9.41
CA ASP A 48 1.80 -3.58 9.17
C ASP A 48 2.40 -3.05 7.87
N GLN A 49 1.52 -2.76 6.90
CA GLN A 49 1.90 -2.17 5.63
C GLN A 49 1.33 -0.77 5.53
N GLN A 50 2.19 0.19 5.23
CA GLN A 50 1.78 1.55 4.91
C GLN A 50 2.24 1.92 3.51
N ILE A 51 1.27 2.17 2.63
CA ILE A 51 1.55 2.63 1.27
C ILE A 51 0.92 4.01 1.11
N ASN A 52 1.71 4.96 0.59
CA ASN A 52 1.21 6.23 0.10
C ASN A 52 1.92 6.56 -1.21
N MET A 53 1.15 6.63 -2.30
CA MET A 53 1.67 6.88 -3.63
C MET A 53 0.82 7.89 -4.38
N ASN A 54 1.47 8.71 -5.20
CA ASN A 54 0.85 9.53 -6.22
C ASN A 54 1.58 9.37 -7.56
N ALA A 55 0.84 9.35 -8.65
CA ALA A 55 1.38 9.30 -10.00
C ALA A 55 0.75 10.39 -10.85
N VAL A 56 1.60 11.10 -11.60
CA VAL A 56 1.15 12.09 -12.59
C VAL A 56 1.49 11.57 -13.98
N GLY A 57 0.46 11.27 -14.76
CA GLY A 57 0.58 10.91 -16.18
C GLY A 57 0.31 12.12 -17.06
N LYS A 58 1.18 12.39 -18.03
CA LYS A 58 0.96 13.37 -19.11
C LYS A 58 0.86 12.65 -20.44
N VAL A 59 -0.14 12.97 -21.25
CA VAL A 59 -0.30 12.50 -22.63
C VAL A 59 -0.14 13.70 -23.56
N GLY A 60 0.96 13.72 -24.30
CA GLY A 60 1.42 14.91 -25.02
C GLY A 60 1.54 16.13 -24.09
N GLU A 61 1.19 17.31 -24.58
CA GLU A 61 1.20 18.57 -23.85
C GLU A 61 -0.16 18.92 -23.21
N LYS A 62 -1.26 18.29 -23.65
CA LYS A 62 -2.62 18.79 -23.36
C LYS A 62 -3.42 18.00 -22.33
N LEU A 63 -2.99 16.80 -21.95
CA LEU A 63 -3.74 16.00 -20.98
C LEU A 63 -2.83 15.56 -19.83
N ALA A 64 -3.24 15.90 -18.61
CA ALA A 64 -2.60 15.47 -17.38
C ALA A 64 -3.63 14.70 -16.53
N VAL A 65 -3.23 13.54 -16.03
CA VAL A 65 -4.04 12.66 -15.18
C VAL A 65 -3.26 12.41 -13.90
N THR A 66 -3.92 12.49 -12.77
CA THR A 66 -3.33 12.21 -11.46
C THR A 66 -4.01 10.98 -10.85
N ALA A 67 -3.23 10.03 -10.37
CA ALA A 67 -3.71 8.88 -9.60
C ALA A 67 -3.10 8.93 -8.21
N ASN A 68 -3.90 8.71 -7.17
CA ASN A 68 -3.45 8.68 -5.78
C ASN A 68 -3.88 7.35 -5.16
N PHE A 69 -2.99 6.73 -4.40
CA PHE A 69 -3.25 5.46 -3.72
C PHE A 69 -2.73 5.52 -2.28
N ALA A 70 -3.57 5.13 -1.33
CA ALA A 70 -3.18 4.92 0.06
C ALA A 70 -3.98 3.75 0.66
N ASN A 71 -3.31 2.78 1.29
CA ASN A 71 -3.98 1.58 1.80
C ASN A 71 -4.73 1.81 3.13
N ASN A 72 -4.58 2.99 3.74
CA ASN A 72 -5.26 3.38 4.98
C ASN A 72 -6.66 3.98 4.75
N ASN A 73 -7.02 4.22 3.49
CA ASN A 73 -8.39 4.57 3.14
C ASN A 73 -9.22 3.30 3.25
N SER A 74 -10.13 3.27 4.23
CA SER A 74 -11.16 2.22 4.34
C SER A 74 -11.82 2.05 2.98
N PHE A 75 -11.56 0.94 2.30
CA PHE A 75 -12.35 0.55 1.14
C PHE A 75 -13.69 0.08 1.71
N ASP A 76 -14.69 0.97 1.73
CA ASP A 76 -16.09 0.55 1.85
C ASP A 76 -16.47 -0.16 0.55
N PHE A 77 -16.75 -1.46 0.64
CA PHE A 77 -17.31 -2.27 -0.45
C PHE A 77 -18.78 -2.54 -0.20
#